data_AF-A0A2D5VMF4-F1
#
_entry.id   AF-A0A2D5VMF4-F1
#
_cell.length_a   1.000
_cell.length_b   1.000
_cell.length_c   1.000
_cell.angle_alpha   90.00
_cell.angle_beta   90.00
_cell.angle_gamma   90.00
#
_symmetry.space_group_name_H-M   'P 1'
#
loop_
_entity.id
_entity.type
_entity.pdbx_description
1 polymer ?
#
loop_
_entity_poly.entity_id
_entity_poly.type
_entity_poly.pdbx_seq_one_letter_code
_entity_poly.pdbx_strand_id
1 'polypeptide(L)'
;MSFEQAAESLLMPSEPVAEEAEEQVDETSEDEGVQEAEEVEAEAEEVDAEIDDAEEDDEDDETEAAEQPQTFTVKVDGKEIEVTQDELTRGYAGQQYIQKKMQEAADKRKDAEAAFSALQQQQAQLAQLYQSMQQQGAVPHPGEAPVYDPNDPIGYLDKKAQHDAKMQAYNAQQEQVNQLSQQQSEAQQKAMQSYVQEQRAILEREIPGFADAQTGKQLQADLRATGELYGFTAEELGGIVDARTVKVLHDAMQFRKLQEGKAAVAKKAKKAGPVTKPKAPRKVNKTAKELQAKRKRLRDTGSVQDAVDLIYGG
;
A
#
# COMPACT_ATOMS: atom_id res chain seq x y z
N MET A 1 -10.57 14.08 25.08
CA MET A 1 -9.91 13.80 23.79
C MET A 1 -10.85 12.91 23.02
N SER A 2 -11.33 13.36 21.86
CA SER A 2 -12.35 12.65 21.09
C SER A 2 -11.78 11.35 20.49
N PHE A 3 -12.64 10.33 20.37
CA PHE A 3 -12.33 9.00 19.81
C PHE A 3 -11.68 9.03 18.42
N GLU A 4 -11.77 10.15 17.69
CA GLU A 4 -11.21 10.32 16.35
C GLU A 4 -9.70 10.60 16.30
N GLN A 5 -9.05 10.99 17.40
CA GLN A 5 -7.61 11.32 17.35
C GLN A 5 -6.66 10.15 17.65
N ALA A 6 -7.17 8.96 17.98
CA ALA A 6 -6.35 7.80 18.37
C ALA A 6 -6.45 6.59 17.43
N ALA A 7 -7.30 6.65 16.41
CA ALA A 7 -7.33 5.66 15.33
C ALA A 7 -6.56 6.24 14.14
N GLU A 8 -5.42 5.63 13.81
CA GLU A 8 -4.66 5.99 12.62
C GLU A 8 -5.55 5.78 11.39
N SER A 9 -5.96 6.87 10.74
CA SER A 9 -6.72 6.83 9.50
C SER A 9 -5.92 6.13 8.41
N LEU A 10 -6.58 5.36 7.54
CA LEU A 10 -5.90 4.79 6.37
C LEU A 10 -5.43 5.86 5.37
N LEU A 11 -6.03 7.05 5.42
CA LEU A 11 -5.75 8.15 4.50
C LEU A 11 -4.94 9.29 5.13
N MET A 12 -4.58 9.23 6.41
CA MET A 12 -3.66 10.23 6.99
C MET A 12 -2.22 9.80 6.76
N PRO A 13 -1.31 10.75 6.46
CA PRO A 13 0.11 10.44 6.46
C PRO A 13 0.48 10.02 7.89
N SER A 14 1.16 8.89 8.05
CA SER A 14 1.84 8.56 9.30
C SER A 14 2.83 9.69 9.57
N GLU A 15 2.54 10.55 10.54
CA GLU A 15 3.49 11.57 10.96
C GLU A 15 4.76 10.86 11.42
N PRO A 16 5.95 11.23 10.90
CA PRO A 16 7.16 10.87 11.60
C PRO A 16 7.09 11.56 12.97
N VAL A 17 7.38 10.83 14.05
CA VAL A 17 7.64 11.41 15.35
C VAL A 17 8.81 12.39 15.15
N ALA A 18 8.49 13.67 15.03
CA ALA A 18 9.45 14.75 14.86
C ALA A 18 9.96 15.13 16.26
N GLU A 19 11.12 14.58 16.59
CA GLU A 19 12.05 15.17 17.54
C GLU A 19 12.43 16.57 17.02
N GLU A 20 12.39 17.57 17.91
CA GLU A 20 12.71 18.97 17.64
C GLU A 20 14.03 19.11 16.85
N ALA A 21 13.96 19.70 15.67
CA ALA A 21 15.13 20.28 15.00
C ALA A 21 14.71 21.54 14.26
N GLU A 22 15.41 22.61 14.61
CA GLU A 22 15.11 24.00 14.32
C GLU A 22 15.05 24.33 12.82
N GLU A 23 14.15 25.25 12.55
CA GLU A 23 13.88 25.94 11.30
C GLU A 23 15.07 26.81 10.87
N GLN A 24 15.64 26.54 9.69
CA GLN A 24 16.33 27.57 8.91
C GLN A 24 16.06 27.36 7.43
N VAL A 25 15.17 28.22 6.93
CA VAL A 25 14.87 28.49 5.52
C VAL A 25 15.94 29.42 4.95
N ASP A 26 16.52 29.06 3.81
CA ASP A 26 17.04 30.00 2.82
C ASP A 26 16.83 29.45 1.40
N GLU A 27 16.70 30.37 0.46
CA GLU A 27 15.93 30.32 -0.78
C GLU A 27 16.75 29.86 -2.00
N THR A 28 16.02 29.36 -3.01
CA THR A 28 16.30 29.44 -4.47
C THR A 28 17.38 28.54 -5.11
N SER A 29 16.94 27.65 -6.00
CA SER A 29 17.33 27.66 -7.42
C SER A 29 16.41 26.77 -8.25
N GLU A 30 15.85 27.33 -9.32
CA GLU A 30 15.38 26.61 -10.52
C GLU A 30 16.53 25.73 -11.07
N ASP A 31 16.21 24.52 -11.54
CA ASP A 31 16.64 24.06 -12.88
C ASP A 31 15.82 22.85 -13.34
N GLU A 32 15.51 22.85 -14.64
CA GLU A 32 14.76 21.85 -15.38
C GLU A 32 15.53 20.53 -15.48
N GLY A 33 14.82 19.40 -15.44
CA GLY A 33 15.44 18.09 -15.66
C GLY A 33 14.41 16.98 -15.84
N VAL A 34 13.76 16.98 -16.99
CA VAL A 34 12.90 15.88 -17.47
C VAL A 34 13.79 14.65 -17.70
N GLN A 35 13.59 13.56 -16.95
CA GLN A 35 14.07 12.24 -17.34
C GLN A 35 12.94 11.20 -17.20
N GLU A 36 12.62 10.70 -18.38
CA GLU A 36 11.75 9.60 -18.78
C GLU A 36 12.22 8.31 -18.08
N ALA A 37 11.34 7.65 -17.33
CA ALA A 37 11.59 6.32 -16.78
C ALA A 37 10.69 5.31 -17.51
N GLU A 38 11.38 4.43 -18.23
CA GLU A 38 10.91 3.38 -19.11
C GLU A 38 10.22 2.26 -18.32
N GLU A 39 8.99 1.91 -18.76
CA GLU A 39 8.21 0.74 -18.34
C GLU A 39 8.93 -0.53 -18.81
N VAL A 40 9.22 -1.46 -17.90
CA VAL A 40 9.60 -2.84 -18.27
C VAL A 40 8.57 -3.78 -17.68
N GLU A 41 7.68 -4.23 -18.57
CA GLU A 41 6.69 -5.29 -18.40
C GLU A 41 7.44 -6.63 -18.46
N ALA A 42 7.44 -7.39 -17.37
CA ALA A 42 8.02 -8.74 -17.32
C ALA A 42 6.90 -9.77 -17.51
N GLU A 43 6.76 -10.24 -18.75
CA GLU A 43 5.91 -11.37 -19.15
C GLU A 43 6.54 -12.68 -18.65
N ALA A 44 5.73 -13.55 -18.05
CA ALA A 44 6.14 -14.87 -17.57
C ALA A 44 6.04 -15.90 -18.70
N GLU A 45 7.15 -16.56 -19.04
CA GLU A 45 7.18 -17.63 -20.03
C GLU A 45 7.35 -18.99 -19.33
N GLU A 46 6.30 -19.83 -19.43
CA GLU A 46 6.34 -21.26 -19.11
C GLU A 46 7.16 -21.99 -20.19
N VAL A 47 8.13 -22.81 -19.78
CA VAL A 47 8.85 -23.70 -20.70
C VAL A 47 8.35 -25.14 -20.49
N ASP A 48 7.57 -25.61 -21.47
CA ASP A 48 7.22 -27.01 -21.70
C ASP A 48 8.36 -27.68 -22.48
N ALA A 49 8.78 -28.88 -22.05
CA ALA A 49 9.92 -29.59 -22.61
C ALA A 49 9.44 -30.78 -23.47
N GLU A 50 9.56 -30.66 -24.79
CA GLU A 50 9.53 -31.79 -25.72
C GLU A 50 10.87 -31.87 -26.48
N ILE A 51 11.47 -33.05 -26.41
CA ILE A 51 12.74 -33.44 -27.05
C ILE A 51 12.41 -33.98 -28.44
N ASP A 52 13.07 -33.45 -29.48
CA ASP A 52 13.23 -34.13 -30.76
C ASP A 52 14.66 -33.97 -31.29
N ASP A 53 15.14 -35.06 -31.89
CA ASP A 53 16.52 -35.43 -32.17
C ASP A 53 16.84 -35.18 -33.65
N ALA A 54 17.91 -34.44 -33.97
CA ALA A 54 18.51 -34.42 -35.30
C ALA A 54 19.97 -33.93 -35.25
N GLU A 55 20.86 -34.74 -35.81
CA GLU A 55 22.31 -34.63 -35.81
C GLU A 55 22.93 -33.63 -36.82
N GLU A 56 24.22 -33.39 -36.55
CA GLU A 56 25.37 -33.08 -37.43
C GLU A 56 25.81 -31.60 -37.65
N ASP A 57 26.90 -31.29 -36.92
CA ASP A 57 28.22 -30.84 -37.41
C ASP A 57 28.40 -29.39 -37.87
N ASP A 58 29.12 -28.60 -37.06
CA ASP A 58 30.24 -27.78 -37.54
C ASP A 58 31.14 -27.35 -36.36
N GLU A 59 32.44 -27.48 -36.60
CA GLU A 59 33.56 -27.18 -35.71
C GLU A 59 33.66 -25.66 -35.40
N ASP A 60 33.65 -25.27 -34.12
CA ASP A 60 34.52 -24.17 -33.66
C ASP A 60 34.80 -24.25 -32.16
N ASP A 61 36.05 -23.91 -31.83
CA ASP A 61 36.71 -24.07 -30.55
C ASP A 61 36.35 -22.90 -29.62
N GLU A 62 35.28 -23.03 -28.84
CA GLU A 62 35.11 -22.28 -27.59
C GLU A 62 34.62 -23.25 -26.51
N THR A 63 35.50 -23.46 -25.53
CA THR A 63 35.18 -24.20 -24.30
C THR A 63 34.18 -23.39 -23.49
N GLU A 64 32.88 -23.55 -23.79
CA GLU A 64 31.83 -23.29 -22.81
C GLU A 64 32.06 -24.23 -21.63
N ALA A 65 32.68 -23.68 -20.58
CA ALA A 65 32.70 -24.30 -19.28
C ALA A 65 31.25 -24.46 -18.82
N ALA A 66 30.67 -25.63 -19.08
CA ALA A 66 29.47 -26.07 -18.38
C ALA A 66 29.73 -25.89 -16.88
N GLU A 67 29.05 -24.91 -16.26
CA GLU A 67 29.06 -24.72 -14.82
C GLU A 67 28.61 -26.05 -14.19
N GLN A 68 29.57 -26.85 -13.73
CA GLN A 68 29.24 -28.06 -13.00
C GLN A 68 28.46 -27.64 -11.76
N PRO A 69 27.30 -28.26 -11.47
CA PRO A 69 26.51 -27.89 -10.31
C PRO A 69 27.40 -28.03 -9.07
N GLN A 70 27.61 -26.93 -8.34
CA GLN A 70 28.45 -26.96 -7.15
C GLN A 70 27.82 -27.91 -6.14
N THR A 71 28.49 -29.03 -5.87
CA THR A 71 28.07 -30.01 -4.87
C THR A 71 28.73 -29.71 -3.54
N PHE A 72 27.96 -29.82 -2.47
CA PHE A 72 28.37 -29.59 -1.09
C PHE A 72 28.08 -30.83 -0.26
N THR A 73 29.06 -31.29 0.51
CA THR A 73 28.86 -32.38 1.48
C THR A 73 28.23 -31.83 2.74
N VAL A 74 26.98 -32.19 3.03
CA VAL A 74 26.26 -31.78 4.24
C VAL A 74 25.97 -32.99 5.11
N LYS A 75 26.10 -32.80 6.43
CA LYS A 75 25.76 -33.83 7.42
C LYS A 75 24.28 -33.73 7.79
N VAL A 76 23.51 -34.75 7.41
CA VAL A 76 22.12 -34.93 7.85
C VAL A 76 22.07 -36.19 8.69
N ASP A 77 21.62 -36.08 9.95
CA ASP A 77 21.52 -37.21 10.89
C ASP A 77 22.80 -38.07 11.02
N GLY A 78 23.97 -37.40 10.99
CA GLY A 78 25.28 -38.04 11.17
C GLY A 78 25.83 -38.80 9.95
N LYS A 79 25.16 -38.74 8.79
CA LYS A 79 25.66 -39.26 7.51
C LYS A 79 26.03 -38.12 6.57
N GLU A 80 27.16 -38.24 5.89
CA GLU A 80 27.62 -37.28 4.88
C GLU A 80 26.91 -37.57 3.56
N ILE A 81 26.18 -36.58 3.04
CA ILE A 81 25.43 -36.64 1.78
C ILE A 81 25.89 -35.47 0.92
N GLU A 82 26.23 -35.73 -0.34
CA GLU A 82 26.48 -34.68 -1.33
C GLU A 82 25.14 -34.14 -1.85
N VAL A 83 24.94 -32.83 -1.70
CA VAL A 83 23.76 -32.12 -2.19
C VAL A 83 24.20 -30.97 -3.07
N THR A 84 23.37 -30.63 -4.06
CA THR A 84 23.63 -29.47 -4.93
C THR A 84 23.34 -28.15 -4.21
N GLN A 85 23.92 -27.04 -4.70
CA GLN A 85 23.64 -25.70 -4.18
C GLN A 85 22.14 -25.37 -4.14
N ASP A 86 21.40 -25.78 -5.19
CA ASP A 86 19.96 -25.53 -5.32
C ASP A 86 19.15 -26.30 -4.28
N GLU A 87 19.50 -27.56 -4.02
CA GLU A 87 18.87 -28.36 -2.96
C GLU A 87 19.13 -27.80 -1.57
N LEU A 88 20.34 -27.29 -1.32
CA LEU A 88 20.70 -26.65 -0.06
C LEU A 88 19.92 -25.35 0.16
N THR A 89 19.82 -24.54 -0.89
CA THR A 89 19.08 -23.27 -0.88
C THR A 89 17.58 -23.51 -0.68
N ARG A 90 17.01 -24.47 -1.42
CA ARG A 90 15.59 -24.88 -1.29
C ARG A 90 15.30 -25.48 0.08
N GLY A 91 16.19 -26.33 0.60
CA GLY A 91 16.07 -26.93 1.92
C GLY A 91 16.14 -25.88 3.04
N TYR A 92 17.08 -24.95 2.96
CA TYR A 92 17.21 -23.84 3.91
C TYR A 92 16.00 -22.90 3.84
N ALA A 93 15.59 -22.47 2.65
CA ALA A 93 14.41 -21.63 2.46
C ALA A 93 13.12 -22.31 2.96
N GLY A 94 12.96 -23.61 2.70
CA GLY A 94 11.85 -24.42 3.20
C GLY A 94 11.85 -24.55 4.73
N GLN A 95 13.01 -24.84 5.33
CA GLN A 95 13.13 -24.91 6.79
C GLN A 95 12.86 -23.54 7.45
N GLN A 96 13.40 -22.45 6.91
CA GLN A 96 13.14 -21.09 7.40
C GLN A 96 11.65 -20.75 7.27
N TYR A 97 11.01 -21.09 6.16
CA TYR A 97 9.58 -20.88 5.96
C TYR A 97 8.74 -21.68 6.98
N ILE A 98 9.06 -22.95 7.22
CA ILE A 98 8.38 -23.79 8.21
C ILE A 98 8.60 -23.21 9.63
N GLN A 99 9.83 -22.84 9.98
CA GLN A 99 10.13 -22.23 11.27
C GLN A 99 9.33 -20.94 11.47
N LYS A 100 9.30 -20.06 10.46
CA LYS A 100 8.50 -18.83 10.48
C LYS A 100 7.01 -19.13 10.62
N LYS A 101 6.46 -20.09 9.88
CA LYS A 101 5.04 -20.49 9.99
C LYS A 101 4.70 -21.10 11.35
N MET A 102 5.62 -21.86 11.95
CA MET A 102 5.45 -22.42 13.29
C MET A 102 5.50 -21.32 14.35
N GLN A 103 6.36 -20.31 14.20
CA GLN A 103 6.38 -19.11 15.04
C GLN A 103 5.07 -18.32 14.90
N GLU A 104 4.64 -18.00 13.67
CA GLU A 104 3.36 -17.32 13.42
C GLU A 104 2.17 -18.08 14.01
N ALA A 105 2.15 -19.41 13.92
CA ALA A 105 1.10 -20.24 14.50
C ALA A 105 1.14 -20.24 16.03
N ALA A 106 2.34 -20.27 16.63
CA ALA A 106 2.52 -20.17 18.07
C ALA A 106 2.08 -18.80 18.61
N ASP A 107 2.44 -17.72 17.91
CA ASP A 107 2.06 -16.35 18.26
C ASP A 107 0.53 -16.18 18.19
N LYS A 108 -0.10 -16.61 17.08
CA LYS A 108 -1.57 -16.60 16.96
C LYS A 108 -2.26 -17.39 18.07
N ARG A 109 -1.71 -18.54 18.45
CA ARG A 109 -2.27 -19.35 19.54
C ARG A 109 -2.15 -18.64 20.89
N LYS A 110 -1.00 -18.01 21.15
CA LYS A 110 -0.76 -17.22 22.37
C LYS A 110 -1.71 -16.03 22.45
N ASP A 111 -1.89 -15.32 21.33
CA ASP A 111 -2.82 -14.19 21.25
C ASP A 111 -4.28 -14.63 21.46
N ALA A 112 -4.67 -15.77 20.89
CA ALA A 112 -6.00 -16.34 21.09
C ALA A 112 -6.23 -16.77 22.56
N GLU A 113 -5.24 -17.40 23.19
CA GLU A 113 -5.31 -17.79 24.60
C GLU A 113 -5.36 -16.56 25.53
N ALA A 114 -4.56 -15.53 25.24
CA ALA A 114 -4.61 -14.26 25.96
C ALA A 114 -5.97 -13.57 25.82
N ALA A 115 -6.52 -13.52 24.60
CA ALA A 115 -7.83 -12.94 24.34
C ALA A 115 -8.95 -13.71 25.05
N PHE A 116 -8.90 -15.05 25.05
CA PHE A 116 -9.87 -15.89 25.73
C PHE A 116 -9.82 -15.71 27.25
N SER A 117 -8.61 -15.68 27.83
CA SER A 117 -8.40 -15.43 29.26
C SER A 117 -8.93 -14.06 29.66
N ALA A 118 -8.62 -13.01 28.89
CA ALA A 118 -9.13 -11.66 29.12
C ALA A 118 -10.66 -11.61 29.05
N LEU A 119 -11.28 -12.30 28.08
CA LEU A 119 -12.74 -12.38 27.96
C LEU A 119 -13.38 -13.08 29.16
N GLN A 120 -12.80 -14.18 29.65
CA GLN A 120 -13.29 -14.85 30.85
C GLN A 120 -13.20 -13.96 32.09
N GLN A 121 -12.08 -13.25 32.26
CA GLN A 121 -11.90 -12.30 33.35
C GLN A 121 -12.94 -11.17 33.29
N GLN A 122 -13.18 -10.61 32.10
CA GLN A 122 -14.19 -9.58 31.89
C GLN A 122 -15.60 -10.08 32.22
N GLN A 123 -15.97 -11.28 31.76
CA GLN A 123 -17.26 -11.89 32.07
C GLN A 123 -17.44 -12.12 33.57
N ALA A 124 -16.41 -12.61 34.26
CA ALA A 124 -16.44 -12.81 35.70
C ALA A 124 -16.62 -11.48 36.47
N GLN A 125 -15.89 -10.44 36.09
CA GLN A 125 -16.02 -9.10 36.70
C GLN A 125 -17.41 -8.50 36.48
N LEU A 126 -17.97 -8.67 35.28
CA LEU A 126 -19.28 -8.15 34.92
C LEU A 126 -20.40 -8.92 35.64
N ALA A 127 -20.28 -10.24 35.74
CA ALA A 127 -21.18 -11.07 36.54
C ALA A 127 -21.13 -10.69 38.03
N GLN A 128 -19.94 -10.45 38.59
CA GLN A 128 -19.78 -9.99 39.97
C GLN A 128 -20.40 -8.61 40.20
N LEU A 129 -20.21 -7.67 39.28
CA LEU A 129 -20.83 -6.34 39.34
C LEU A 129 -22.36 -6.43 39.23
N TYR A 130 -22.87 -7.27 38.33
CA TYR A 130 -24.31 -7.48 38.17
C TYR A 130 -24.93 -8.10 39.43
N GLN A 131 -24.26 -9.10 40.01
CA GLN A 131 -24.70 -9.72 41.26
C GLN A 131 -24.65 -8.75 42.44
N SER A 132 -23.60 -7.93 42.56
CA SER A 132 -23.52 -6.93 43.63
C SER A 132 -24.62 -5.89 43.50
N MET A 133 -24.91 -5.43 42.28
CA MET A 133 -26.00 -4.51 42.00
C MET A 133 -27.38 -5.15 42.28
N GLN A 134 -27.57 -6.44 42.00
CA GLN A 134 -28.83 -7.12 42.27
C GLN A 134 -29.06 -7.36 43.78
N GLN A 135 -28.00 -7.63 44.54
CA GLN A 135 -28.09 -7.89 45.98
C GLN A 135 -28.19 -6.61 46.83
N GLN A 136 -27.44 -5.57 46.46
CA GLN A 136 -27.27 -4.36 47.28
C GLN A 136 -27.97 -3.15 46.68
N GLY A 137 -28.47 -3.24 45.44
CA GLY A 137 -28.91 -2.08 44.68
C GLY A 137 -27.73 -1.19 44.24
N ALA A 138 -28.05 -0.09 43.55
CA ALA A 138 -27.09 0.99 43.40
C ALA A 138 -26.90 1.68 44.77
N VAL A 139 -25.66 1.84 45.22
CA VAL A 139 -25.37 2.58 46.45
C VAL A 139 -25.60 4.06 46.13
N PRO A 140 -26.58 4.73 46.76
CA PRO A 140 -26.80 6.15 46.52
C PRO A 140 -25.66 6.96 47.15
N HIS A 141 -25.34 8.10 46.55
CA HIS A 141 -24.41 9.04 47.16
C HIS A 141 -24.95 9.48 48.54
N PRO A 142 -24.19 9.30 49.65
CA PRO A 142 -24.74 9.50 51.00
C PRO A 142 -24.92 10.97 51.41
N GLY A 143 -24.78 11.92 50.49
CA GLY A 143 -25.02 13.35 50.74
C GLY A 143 -23.99 13.97 51.67
N GLU A 144 -24.34 15.13 52.23
CA GLU A 144 -23.44 15.90 53.11
C GLU A 144 -23.10 15.16 54.41
N ALA A 145 -21.87 15.36 54.88
CA ALA A 145 -21.40 14.77 56.13
C ALA A 145 -22.21 15.31 57.34
N PRO A 146 -22.43 14.48 58.37
CA PRO A 146 -23.13 14.94 59.57
C PRO A 146 -22.37 16.10 60.25
N VAL A 147 -23.11 17.07 60.75
CA VAL A 147 -22.56 18.24 61.48
C VAL A 147 -22.38 17.89 62.96
N TYR A 148 -21.27 18.33 63.55
CA TYR A 148 -21.00 18.13 64.98
C TYR A 148 -21.99 18.92 65.85
N ASP A 149 -22.62 18.23 66.81
CA ASP A 149 -23.49 18.82 67.82
C ASP A 149 -22.83 18.69 69.21
N PRO A 150 -22.46 19.81 69.86
CA PRO A 150 -21.90 19.80 71.22
C PRO A 150 -22.83 19.17 72.27
N ASN A 151 -24.14 19.13 72.02
CA ASN A 151 -25.13 18.59 72.94
C ASN A 151 -25.30 17.06 72.82
N ASP A 152 -24.84 16.45 71.72
CA ASP A 152 -24.89 15.01 71.47
C ASP A 152 -23.62 14.48 70.77
N PRO A 153 -22.49 14.40 71.48
CA PRO A 153 -21.24 13.91 70.92
C PRO A 153 -21.29 12.42 70.54
N ILE A 154 -22.13 11.61 71.20
CA ILE A 154 -22.26 10.17 70.92
C ILE A 154 -23.06 9.95 69.63
N GLY A 155 -24.21 10.63 69.48
CA GLY A 155 -25.03 10.53 68.27
C GLY A 155 -24.33 11.07 67.03
N TYR A 156 -23.45 12.06 67.17
CA TYR A 156 -22.58 12.50 66.08
C TYR A 156 -21.63 11.38 65.63
N LEU A 157 -20.98 10.66 66.55
CA LEU A 157 -20.04 9.59 66.21
C LEU A 157 -20.73 8.44 65.46
N ASP A 158 -21.93 8.04 65.88
CA ASP A 158 -22.70 7.00 65.19
C ASP A 158 -23.12 7.45 63.77
N LYS A 159 -23.67 8.67 63.64
CA LYS A 159 -24.02 9.24 62.33
C LYS A 159 -22.81 9.35 61.41
N LYS A 160 -21.65 9.76 61.94
CA LYS A 160 -20.40 9.86 61.20
C LYS A 160 -19.93 8.47 60.76
N ALA A 161 -19.92 7.48 61.64
CA ALA A 161 -19.52 6.12 61.31
C ALA A 161 -20.41 5.52 60.20
N GLN A 162 -21.73 5.76 60.26
CA GLN A 162 -22.66 5.33 59.21
C GLN A 162 -22.46 6.07 57.88
N HIS A 163 -22.19 7.38 57.91
CA HIS A 163 -21.88 8.17 56.71
C HIS A 163 -20.57 7.70 56.08
N ASP A 164 -19.51 7.55 56.87
CA ASP A 164 -18.20 7.06 56.43
C ASP A 164 -18.32 5.66 55.80
N ALA A 165 -19.08 4.74 56.40
CA ALA A 165 -19.32 3.41 55.84
C ALA A 165 -20.08 3.46 54.50
N LYS A 166 -21.10 4.30 54.37
CA LYS A 166 -21.85 4.49 53.11
C LYS A 166 -20.98 5.16 52.03
N MET A 167 -20.15 6.12 52.41
CA MET A 167 -19.21 6.79 51.51
C MET A 167 -18.15 5.80 50.99
N GLN A 168 -17.62 4.95 51.86
CA GLN A 168 -16.68 3.90 51.47
C GLN A 168 -17.33 2.92 50.47
N ALA A 169 -18.55 2.46 50.75
CA ALA A 169 -19.28 1.58 49.84
C ALA A 169 -19.57 2.25 48.47
N TYR A 170 -19.98 3.52 48.48
CA TYR A 170 -20.22 4.30 47.28
C TYR A 170 -18.95 4.47 46.44
N ASN A 171 -17.84 4.88 47.08
CA ASN A 171 -16.56 5.07 46.40
C ASN A 171 -16.04 3.75 45.80
N ALA A 172 -16.15 2.64 46.53
CA ALA A 172 -15.74 1.33 46.03
C ALA A 172 -16.57 0.90 44.81
N GLN A 173 -17.88 1.13 44.82
CA GLN A 173 -18.74 0.86 43.66
C GLN A 173 -18.35 1.74 42.46
N GLN A 174 -18.13 3.03 42.68
CA GLN A 174 -17.76 3.96 41.61
C GLN A 174 -16.39 3.62 41.02
N GLU A 175 -15.42 3.24 41.84
CA GLU A 175 -14.11 2.78 41.40
C GLU A 175 -14.23 1.53 40.52
N GLN A 176 -15.03 0.55 40.92
CA GLN A 176 -15.27 -0.66 40.13
C GLN A 176 -15.91 -0.34 38.77
N VAL A 177 -16.90 0.56 38.73
CA VAL A 177 -17.54 0.99 37.47
C VAL A 177 -16.55 1.75 36.58
N ASN A 178 -15.76 2.66 37.16
CA ASN A 178 -14.76 3.43 36.42
C ASN A 178 -13.67 2.52 35.84
N GLN A 179 -13.21 1.53 36.61
CA GLN A 179 -12.23 0.56 36.16
C GLN A 179 -12.76 -0.28 34.99
N LEU A 180 -14.00 -0.77 35.07
CA LEU A 180 -14.63 -1.51 33.98
C LEU A 180 -14.79 -0.65 32.72
N SER A 181 -15.17 0.62 32.87
CA SER A 181 -15.28 1.57 31.76
C SER A 181 -13.93 1.84 31.09
N GLN A 182 -12.86 2.03 31.88
CA GLN A 182 -11.50 2.20 31.34
C GLN A 182 -11.05 0.96 30.57
N GLN A 183 -11.20 -0.24 31.15
CA GLN A 183 -10.85 -1.49 30.48
C GLN A 183 -11.63 -1.69 29.17
N GLN A 184 -12.93 -1.34 29.15
CA GLN A 184 -13.73 -1.41 27.93
C GLN A 184 -13.21 -0.44 26.85
N SER A 185 -12.86 0.79 27.24
CA SER A 185 -12.29 1.78 26.33
C SER A 185 -10.96 1.31 25.74
N GLU A 186 -10.06 0.77 26.58
CA GLU A 186 -8.77 0.22 26.13
C GLU A 186 -8.96 -0.96 25.18
N ALA A 187 -9.88 -1.88 25.49
CA ALA A 187 -10.20 -3.01 24.63
C ALA A 187 -10.76 -2.55 23.27
N GLN A 188 -11.62 -1.53 23.25
CA GLN A 188 -12.17 -0.97 22.01
C GLN A 188 -11.09 -0.28 21.17
N GLN A 189 -10.17 0.45 21.80
CA GLN A 189 -9.03 1.08 21.11
C GLN A 189 -8.11 0.01 20.49
N LYS A 190 -7.78 -1.04 21.23
CA LYS A 190 -6.96 -2.15 20.72
C LYS A 190 -7.66 -2.87 19.56
N ALA A 191 -8.96 -3.12 19.67
CA ALA A 191 -9.74 -3.72 18.59
C ALA A 191 -9.74 -2.84 17.33
N MET A 192 -9.92 -1.52 17.49
CA MET A 192 -9.86 -0.57 16.38
C MET A 192 -8.48 -0.57 15.71
N GLN A 193 -7.40 -0.55 16.49
CA GLN A 193 -6.03 -0.62 15.94
C GLN A 193 -5.80 -1.91 15.15
N SER A 194 -6.23 -3.07 15.69
CA SER A 194 -6.11 -4.34 14.97
C SER A 194 -6.93 -4.36 13.67
N TYR A 195 -8.12 -3.76 13.69
CA TYR A 195 -8.97 -3.63 12.51
C TYR A 195 -8.31 -2.75 11.45
N VAL A 196 -7.79 -1.59 11.82
CA VAL A 196 -7.05 -0.70 10.89
C VAL A 196 -5.85 -1.41 10.28
N GLN A 197 -5.07 -2.15 11.06
CA GLN A 197 -3.93 -2.93 10.56
C GLN A 197 -4.36 -4.00 9.56
N GLU A 198 -5.46 -4.71 9.83
CA GLU A 198 -6.03 -5.68 8.89
C GLU A 198 -6.48 -5.00 7.58
N GLN A 199 -7.18 -3.87 7.68
CA GLN A 199 -7.64 -3.11 6.51
C GLN A 199 -6.46 -2.57 5.70
N ARG A 200 -5.39 -2.13 6.35
CA ARG A 200 -4.15 -1.72 5.70
C ARG A 200 -3.52 -2.88 4.94
N ALA A 201 -3.37 -4.05 5.55
CA ALA A 201 -2.84 -5.24 4.87
C ALA A 201 -3.68 -5.65 3.64
N ILE A 202 -5.00 -5.48 3.70
CA ILE A 202 -5.89 -5.70 2.54
C ILE A 202 -5.59 -4.67 1.43
N LEU A 203 -5.39 -3.41 1.77
CA LEU A 203 -5.06 -2.36 0.79
C LEU A 203 -3.68 -2.58 0.17
N GLU A 204 -2.67 -2.96 0.94
CA GLU A 204 -1.34 -3.24 0.42
C GLU A 204 -1.34 -4.39 -0.60
N ARG A 205 -2.22 -5.38 -0.42
CA ARG A 205 -2.39 -6.49 -1.37
C ARG A 205 -3.13 -6.08 -2.64
N GLU A 206 -4.11 -5.18 -2.54
CA GLU A 206 -5.00 -4.85 -3.66
C GLU A 206 -4.63 -3.58 -4.42
N ILE A 207 -3.87 -2.67 -3.78
CA ILE A 207 -3.40 -1.42 -4.35
C ILE A 207 -1.86 -1.42 -4.30
N PRO A 208 -1.19 -1.74 -5.41
CA PRO A 208 0.27 -1.71 -5.48
C PRO A 208 0.82 -0.33 -5.12
N GLY A 209 1.90 -0.28 -4.34
CA GLY A 209 2.53 0.97 -3.92
C GLY A 209 1.81 1.71 -2.77
N PHE A 210 0.69 1.22 -2.26
CA PHE A 210 0.00 1.85 -1.12
C PHE A 210 0.85 1.85 0.16
N ALA A 211 1.67 0.81 0.37
CA ALA A 211 2.57 0.69 1.52
C ALA A 211 3.85 1.53 1.42
N ASP A 212 4.17 2.03 0.24
CA ASP A 212 5.47 2.64 -0.04
C ASP A 212 5.54 4.08 0.48
N ALA A 213 6.71 4.48 0.97
CA ALA A 213 6.86 5.75 1.69
C ALA A 213 6.73 6.99 0.80
N GLN A 214 7.03 6.87 -0.50
CA GLN A 214 6.97 7.98 -1.46
C GLN A 214 5.70 7.89 -2.30
N THR A 215 5.50 6.76 -2.98
CA THR A 215 4.35 6.54 -3.85
C THR A 215 3.05 6.43 -3.06
N GLY A 216 3.08 5.85 -1.85
CA GLY A 216 1.91 5.77 -0.97
C GLY A 216 1.45 7.13 -0.47
N LYS A 217 2.37 8.04 -0.11
CA LYS A 217 2.02 9.42 0.31
C LYS A 217 1.33 10.19 -0.81
N GLN A 218 1.87 10.08 -2.03
CA GLN A 218 1.27 10.73 -3.19
C GLN A 218 -0.08 10.11 -3.55
N LEU A 219 -0.20 8.79 -3.47
CA LEU A 219 -1.45 8.08 -3.69
C LEU A 219 -2.53 8.47 -2.67
N GLN A 220 -2.18 8.59 -1.39
CA GLN A 220 -3.09 9.08 -0.35
C GLN A 220 -3.54 10.53 -0.61
N ALA A 221 -2.65 11.39 -1.10
CA ALA A 221 -3.00 12.76 -1.48
C ALA A 221 -3.96 12.78 -2.69
N ASP A 222 -3.68 11.99 -3.72
CA ASP A 222 -4.55 11.83 -4.90
C ASP A 222 -5.93 11.28 -4.53
N LEU A 223 -5.99 10.33 -3.59
CA LEU A 223 -7.23 9.75 -3.07
C LEU A 223 -8.06 10.80 -2.31
N ARG A 224 -7.42 11.63 -1.48
CA ARG A 224 -8.10 12.75 -0.81
C ARG A 224 -8.65 13.76 -1.81
N ALA A 225 -7.84 14.20 -2.76
CA ALA A 225 -8.27 15.12 -3.81
C ALA A 225 -9.43 14.55 -4.64
N THR A 226 -9.40 13.24 -4.92
CA THR A 226 -10.52 12.55 -5.57
C THR A 226 -11.77 12.57 -4.69
N GLY A 227 -11.65 12.25 -3.41
CA GLY A 227 -12.76 12.30 -2.45
C GLY A 227 -13.41 13.69 -2.35
N GLU A 228 -12.60 14.75 -2.28
CA GLU A 228 -13.09 16.13 -2.27
C GLU A 228 -13.92 16.46 -3.53
N LEU A 229 -13.52 15.94 -4.69
CA LEU A 229 -14.29 16.10 -5.94
C LEU A 229 -15.65 15.38 -5.91
N TYR A 230 -15.80 14.35 -5.08
CA TYR A 230 -17.07 13.66 -4.84
C TYR A 230 -17.88 14.27 -3.69
N GLY A 231 -17.37 15.33 -3.05
CA GLY A 231 -18.05 16.05 -1.98
C GLY A 231 -17.78 15.52 -0.57
N PHE A 232 -16.79 14.64 -0.40
CA PHE A 232 -16.33 14.26 0.94
C PHE A 232 -15.57 15.42 1.59
N THR A 233 -15.79 15.61 2.89
CA THR A 233 -15.02 16.55 3.70
C THR A 233 -13.68 15.93 4.13
N ALA A 234 -12.72 16.78 4.50
CA ALA A 234 -11.42 16.33 5.01
C ALA A 234 -11.56 15.46 6.28
N GLU A 235 -12.54 15.77 7.14
CA GLU A 235 -12.83 14.98 8.35
C GLU A 235 -13.39 13.60 8.00
N GLU A 236 -14.31 13.50 7.04
CA GLU A 236 -14.83 12.21 6.59
C GLU A 236 -13.74 11.35 5.95
N LEU A 237 -12.87 11.95 5.14
CA LEU A 237 -11.71 11.27 4.53
C LEU A 237 -10.69 10.84 5.58
N GLY A 238 -10.47 11.67 6.61
CA GLY A 238 -9.66 11.35 7.78
C GLY A 238 -10.29 10.27 8.67
N GLY A 239 -11.61 10.07 8.63
CA GLY A 239 -12.29 9.00 9.36
C GLY A 239 -12.31 7.64 8.65
N ILE A 240 -11.77 7.54 7.43
CA ILE A 240 -11.83 6.28 6.66
C ILE A 240 -10.87 5.25 7.25
N VAL A 241 -11.45 4.23 7.88
CA VAL A 241 -10.75 3.07 8.44
C VAL A 241 -10.99 1.77 7.67
N ASP A 242 -11.92 1.76 6.72
CA ASP A 242 -12.31 0.57 5.96
C ASP A 242 -11.69 0.57 4.55
N ALA A 243 -11.12 -0.57 4.15
CA ALA A 243 -10.43 -0.70 2.87
C ALA A 243 -11.36 -0.57 1.66
N ARG A 244 -12.65 -0.89 1.78
CA ARG A 244 -13.61 -0.84 0.66
C ARG A 244 -13.80 0.60 0.18
N THR A 245 -13.92 1.55 1.11
CA THR A 245 -14.08 2.97 0.76
C THR A 245 -12.85 3.48 0.02
N VAL A 246 -11.65 3.10 0.48
CA VAL A 246 -10.40 3.48 -0.18
C VAL A 246 -10.29 2.88 -1.59
N LYS A 247 -10.69 1.62 -1.78
CA LYS A 247 -10.73 0.97 -3.10
C LYS A 247 -11.68 1.68 -4.06
N VAL A 248 -12.88 2.01 -3.62
CA VAL A 248 -13.85 2.75 -4.46
C VAL A 248 -13.29 4.11 -4.87
N LEU A 249 -12.63 4.83 -3.95
CA LEU A 249 -11.95 6.08 -4.27
C LEU A 249 -10.78 5.88 -5.24
N HIS A 250 -10.02 4.80 -5.08
CA HIS A 250 -8.93 4.45 -5.99
C HIS A 250 -9.45 4.15 -7.40
N ASP A 251 -10.50 3.35 -7.53
CA ASP A 251 -11.12 3.05 -8.82
C ASP A 251 -11.69 4.31 -9.49
N ALA A 252 -12.32 5.18 -8.71
CA ALA A 252 -12.82 6.46 -9.19
C ALA A 252 -11.69 7.36 -9.70
N MET A 253 -10.57 7.42 -8.97
CA MET A 253 -9.37 8.16 -9.37
C MET A 253 -8.80 7.61 -10.70
N GLN A 254 -8.61 6.29 -10.80
CA GLN A 254 -8.09 5.64 -12.01
C GLN A 254 -9.03 5.87 -13.21
N PHE A 255 -10.34 5.76 -13.00
CA PHE A 255 -11.33 6.02 -14.04
C PHE A 255 -11.28 7.46 -14.55
N ARG A 256 -11.07 8.44 -13.68
CA ARG A 256 -10.90 9.84 -14.07
C ARG A 256 -9.60 10.07 -14.84
N LYS A 257 -8.48 9.52 -14.36
CA LYS A 257 -7.19 9.57 -15.06
C LYS A 257 -7.33 8.99 -16.48
N LEU A 258 -8.07 7.89 -16.65
CA LEU A 258 -8.38 7.31 -17.97
C LEU A 258 -9.26 8.22 -18.84
N GLN A 259 -10.28 8.89 -18.28
CA GLN A 259 -11.11 9.82 -19.05
C GLN A 259 -10.34 11.04 -19.53
N GLU A 260 -9.51 11.62 -18.66
CA GLU A 260 -8.65 12.77 -18.98
C GLU A 260 -7.58 12.37 -20.00
N GLY A 261 -6.97 11.20 -19.84
CA GLY A 261 -6.05 10.60 -20.80
C GLY A 261 -6.70 10.38 -22.17
N LYS A 262 -7.93 9.84 -22.23
CA LYS A 262 -8.68 9.69 -23.49
C LYS A 262 -8.93 11.03 -24.17
N ALA A 263 -9.26 12.08 -23.41
CA ALA A 263 -9.43 13.42 -23.95
C ALA A 263 -8.10 13.99 -24.51
N ALA A 264 -6.98 13.73 -23.82
CA ALA A 264 -5.66 14.15 -24.27
C ALA A 264 -5.19 13.39 -25.53
N VAL A 265 -5.39 12.07 -25.58
CA VAL A 265 -5.08 11.23 -26.75
C VAL A 265 -5.95 11.63 -27.94
N ALA A 266 -7.25 11.89 -27.73
CA ALA A 266 -8.13 12.37 -28.79
C ALA A 266 -7.70 13.75 -29.33
N LYS A 267 -7.22 14.65 -28.47
CA LYS A 267 -6.64 15.94 -28.90
C LYS A 267 -5.34 15.75 -29.70
N LYS A 268 -4.44 14.86 -29.25
CA LYS A 268 -3.19 14.53 -29.97
C LYS A 268 -3.48 13.88 -31.33
N ALA A 269 -4.43 12.95 -31.41
CA ALA A 269 -4.84 12.28 -32.65
C ALA A 269 -5.47 13.25 -33.66
N LYS A 270 -6.30 14.21 -33.20
CA LYS A 270 -6.81 15.28 -34.05
C LYS A 270 -5.70 16.19 -34.59
N LYS A 271 -4.64 16.42 -33.81
CA LYS A 271 -3.47 17.21 -34.23
C LYS A 271 -2.56 16.46 -35.22
N ALA A 272 -2.48 15.13 -35.12
CA ALA A 272 -1.64 14.31 -35.99
C ALA A 272 -2.17 14.21 -37.45
N GLY A 273 -3.45 14.51 -37.68
CA GLY A 273 -4.05 14.44 -39.02
C GLY A 273 -4.26 13.00 -39.53
N PRO A 274 -5.13 12.80 -40.54
CA PRO A 274 -5.39 11.47 -41.08
C PRO A 274 -4.14 10.89 -41.75
N VAL A 275 -3.80 9.65 -41.40
CA VAL A 275 -2.70 8.91 -42.04
C VAL A 275 -3.02 8.75 -43.53
N THR A 276 -2.38 9.55 -44.37
CA THR A 276 -2.47 9.38 -45.82
C THR A 276 -1.76 8.08 -46.16
N LYS A 277 -2.49 7.10 -46.70
CA LYS A 277 -1.91 5.85 -47.22
C LYS A 277 -0.68 6.20 -48.07
N PRO A 278 0.46 5.51 -47.91
CA PRO A 278 1.63 5.77 -48.73
C PRO A 278 1.22 5.67 -50.19
N LYS A 279 1.28 6.81 -50.89
CA LYS A 279 0.90 6.91 -52.28
C LYS A 279 1.82 5.95 -53.03
N ALA A 280 1.23 4.92 -53.65
CA ALA A 280 1.99 3.94 -54.45
C ALA A 280 3.03 4.68 -55.30
N PRO A 281 4.28 4.20 -55.38
CA PRO A 281 5.36 4.93 -56.04
C PRO A 281 4.88 5.30 -57.43
N ARG A 282 4.73 6.60 -57.66
CA ARG A 282 4.35 7.14 -58.97
C ARG A 282 5.39 6.59 -59.94
N LYS A 283 4.98 5.72 -60.86
CA LYS A 283 5.85 5.26 -61.96
C LYS A 283 6.34 6.51 -62.67
N VAL A 284 7.57 6.92 -62.35
CA VAL A 284 8.19 8.07 -62.98
C VAL A 284 8.41 7.64 -64.42
N ASN A 285 7.71 8.27 -65.37
CA ASN A 285 8.01 8.09 -66.78
C ASN A 285 9.46 8.52 -66.99
N LYS A 286 10.38 7.54 -67.11
CA LYS A 286 11.82 7.78 -67.25
C LYS A 286 12.09 8.73 -68.43
N THR A 287 11.33 8.56 -69.50
CA THR A 287 11.32 9.41 -70.70
C THR A 287 11.03 10.88 -70.42
N ALA A 288 10.06 11.18 -69.53
CA ALA A 288 9.73 12.56 -69.18
C ALA A 288 10.83 13.23 -68.34
N LYS A 289 11.46 12.47 -67.44
CA LYS A 289 12.56 12.97 -66.60
C LYS A 289 13.84 13.19 -67.41
N GLU A 290 14.13 12.30 -68.35
CA GLU A 290 15.25 12.43 -69.29
C GLU A 290 15.06 13.62 -70.23
N LEU A 291 13.87 13.81 -70.79
CA LEU A 291 13.55 14.98 -71.61
C LEU A 291 13.68 16.29 -70.81
N GLN A 292 13.25 16.29 -69.54
CA GLN A 292 13.38 17.46 -68.67
C GLN A 292 14.85 17.76 -68.33
N ALA A 293 15.67 16.72 -68.12
CA ALA A 293 17.11 16.87 -67.91
C ALA A 293 17.83 17.40 -69.15
N LYS A 294 17.49 16.91 -70.36
CA LYS A 294 18.02 17.42 -71.63
C LYS A 294 17.64 18.88 -71.89
N ARG A 295 16.37 19.24 -71.64
CA ARG A 295 15.92 20.65 -71.70
C ARG A 295 16.64 21.55 -70.71
N LYS A 296 16.90 21.07 -69.50
CA LYS A 296 17.65 21.81 -68.48
C LYS A 296 19.10 22.03 -68.92
N ARG A 297 19.78 20.98 -69.41
CA ARG A 297 21.15 21.09 -69.96
C ARG A 297 21.23 22.10 -71.09
N LEU A 298 20.35 22.03 -72.09
CA LEU A 298 20.30 23.01 -73.17
C LEU A 298 20.10 24.45 -72.65
N ARG A 299 19.26 24.64 -71.63
CA ARG A 299 19.04 25.97 -71.03
C ARG A 299 20.28 26.48 -70.31
N ASP A 300 21.03 25.61 -69.68
CA ASP A 300 22.20 25.95 -68.88
C ASP A 300 23.47 26.13 -69.75
N THR A 301 23.62 25.36 -70.83
CA THR A 301 24.82 25.37 -71.70
C THR A 301 24.64 26.19 -72.98
N GLY A 302 23.41 26.34 -73.49
CA GLY A 302 23.12 27.04 -74.75
C GLY A 302 23.82 26.47 -75.98
N SER A 303 24.37 25.25 -75.90
CA SER A 303 25.21 24.69 -76.95
C SER A 303 24.37 24.12 -78.10
N VAL A 304 24.90 24.20 -79.33
CA VAL A 304 24.26 23.61 -80.52
C VAL A 304 24.21 22.08 -80.39
N GLN A 305 25.21 21.48 -79.73
CA GLN A 305 25.28 20.04 -79.49
C GLN A 305 24.11 19.56 -78.62
N ASP A 306 23.81 20.26 -77.53
CA ASP A 306 22.70 19.92 -76.62
C ASP A 306 21.33 20.15 -77.29
N ALA A 307 21.24 21.07 -78.25
CA ALA A 307 20.03 21.30 -79.03
C ALA A 307 19.74 20.14 -79.99
N VAL A 308 20.78 19.61 -80.63
CA VAL A 308 20.69 18.43 -81.49
C VAL A 308 20.31 17.20 -80.69
N ASP A 309 20.93 16.97 -79.53
CA ASP A 309 20.62 15.84 -78.64
C ASP A 309 19.19 15.88 -78.06
N LEU A 310 18.60 17.07 -77.95
CA LEU A 310 17.21 17.25 -77.52
C LEU A 310 16.21 16.94 -78.66
N ILE A 311 16.55 17.25 -79.90
CA ILE A 311 15.66 17.09 -81.06
C ILE A 311 15.76 15.68 -81.65
N TYR A 312 16.97 15.11 -81.70
CA TYR A 312 17.26 13.85 -82.39
C TYR A 312 17.63 12.70 -81.46
N GLY A 313 17.97 12.97 -80.19
CA GLY A 313 18.37 11.94 -79.22
C GLY A 313 17.19 11.25 -78.52
N GLY A 314 16.06 11.07 -79.20
CA GLY A 314 14.88 10.36 -78.68
C GLY A 314 15.03 8.85 -78.78
#